data_AF-A0A2G2R0J7-F1
#
_entry.id   AF-A0A2G2R0J7-F1
#
_cell.length_a   1.000
_cell.length_b   1.000
_cell.length_c   1.000
_cell.angle_alpha   90.00
_cell.angle_beta   90.00
_cell.angle_gamma   90.00
#
_symmetry.space_group_name_H-M   'P 1'
#
loop_
_entity.id
_entity.type
_entity.pdbx_description
1 polymer ?
#
loop_
_entity_poly.entity_id
_entity_poly.type
_entity_poly.pdbx_seq_one_letter_code
_entity_poly.pdbx_strand_id
1 'polypeptide(L)'
;MYSFDDDMNPASEPYLDGDGKPYTTLGYQNGINPRAGDPALTQEEVLNQDFRQQSAVNRTEGETHGGEDVALYAKGPGATKVHGVIDQAEIFDIMAAALSI
;
A
#
# COMPACT_ATOMS: atom_id res chain seq x y z
N MET A 1 7.81 -10.90 -9.90
CA MET A 1 8.28 -10.76 -8.51
C MET A 1 9.75 -10.41 -8.60
N TYR A 2 10.16 -9.30 -8.00
CA TYR A 2 11.55 -8.88 -8.02
C TYR A 2 12.10 -8.99 -6.60
N SER A 3 13.18 -9.74 -6.48
CA SER A 3 14.04 -9.83 -5.31
C SER A 3 15.32 -9.06 -5.61
N PHE A 4 15.94 -8.56 -4.56
CA PHE A 4 17.27 -7.96 -4.62
C PHE A 4 18.20 -8.80 -3.75
N ASP A 5 19.41 -9.07 -4.20
CA ASP A 5 20.43 -9.70 -3.35
C ASP A 5 20.85 -8.77 -2.20
N ASP A 6 21.75 -9.25 -1.33
CA ASP A 6 22.22 -8.49 -0.16
C ASP A 6 22.92 -7.17 -0.54
N ASP A 7 23.36 -7.04 -1.81
CA ASP A 7 24.02 -5.86 -2.38
C ASP A 7 23.05 -4.96 -3.18
N MET A 8 21.74 -5.21 -3.09
CA MET A 8 20.67 -4.52 -3.83
C MET A 8 20.68 -4.71 -5.36
N ASN A 9 21.38 -5.71 -5.89
CA ASN A 9 21.26 -6.06 -7.31
C ASN A 9 20.03 -6.93 -7.55
N PRO A 10 19.43 -6.89 -8.77
CA PRO A 10 18.33 -7.80 -9.09
C PRO A 10 18.77 -9.26 -8.94
N ALA A 11 18.09 -10.00 -8.07
CA ALA A 11 18.35 -11.42 -7.88
C ALA A 11 17.85 -12.23 -9.09
N SER A 12 18.51 -13.37 -9.35
CA SER A 12 18.12 -14.28 -10.44
C SER A 12 16.87 -15.10 -10.13
N GLU A 13 16.53 -15.26 -8.84
CA GLU A 13 15.39 -16.04 -8.36
C GLU A 13 14.60 -15.26 -7.31
N PRO A 14 13.26 -15.42 -7.25
CA PRO A 14 12.42 -14.76 -6.26
C PRO A 14 12.71 -15.27 -4.84
N TYR A 15 12.59 -14.39 -3.85
CA TYR A 15 12.54 -14.81 -2.45
C TYR A 15 11.27 -15.62 -2.20
N LEU A 16 11.42 -16.69 -1.42
CA LEU A 16 10.34 -17.58 -1.02
C LEU A 16 9.89 -17.24 0.41
N ASP A 17 8.60 -17.41 0.68
CA ASP A 17 8.06 -17.29 2.03
C ASP A 17 8.17 -18.61 2.82
N GLY A 18 7.56 -18.65 4.01
CA GLY A 18 7.54 -19.84 4.88
C GLY A 18 6.94 -21.10 4.25
N ASP A 19 6.14 -20.95 3.18
CA ASP A 19 5.48 -22.04 2.47
C ASP A 19 6.32 -22.52 1.27
N GLY A 20 7.53 -21.97 1.09
CA GLY A 20 8.43 -22.28 -0.01
C GLY A 20 7.94 -21.73 -1.37
N LYS A 21 7.04 -20.75 -1.35
CA LYS A 21 6.47 -20.15 -2.57
C LYS A 21 6.88 -18.69 -2.68
N PRO A 22 7.07 -18.19 -3.90
CA PRO A 22 7.41 -16.79 -4.07
C PRO A 22 6.22 -15.89 -3.69
N TYR A 23 6.50 -14.63 -3.34
CA TYR A 23 5.49 -13.66 -2.94
C TYR A 23 5.75 -12.29 -3.57
N THR A 24 4.68 -11.49 -3.70
CA THR A 24 4.77 -10.13 -4.23
C THR A 24 5.15 -9.15 -3.14
N THR A 25 5.91 -8.12 -3.50
CA THR A 25 6.24 -7.00 -2.59
C THR A 25 4.98 -6.31 -2.07
N LEU A 26 3.97 -6.15 -2.94
CA LEU A 26 2.67 -5.62 -2.57
C LEU A 26 1.73 -6.77 -2.19
N GLY A 27 0.99 -6.59 -1.11
CA GLY A 27 -0.08 -7.46 -0.66
C GLY A 27 -1.13 -6.64 0.08
N TYR A 28 -2.32 -7.21 0.24
CA TYR A 28 -3.39 -6.58 1.00
C TYR A 28 -3.69 -7.35 2.29
N GLN A 29 -4.14 -6.65 3.33
CA GLN A 29 -4.54 -7.35 4.55
C GLN A 29 -5.83 -8.17 4.33
N ASN A 30 -6.76 -7.65 3.52
CA ASN A 30 -8.00 -8.33 3.18
C ASN A 30 -8.38 -8.08 1.72
N GLY A 31 -9.19 -8.97 1.14
CA GLY A 31 -9.62 -8.82 -0.24
C GLY A 31 -10.16 -10.12 -0.83
N ILE A 32 -10.41 -10.10 -2.13
CA ILE A 32 -11.05 -11.22 -2.84
C ILE A 32 -10.07 -12.30 -3.32
N ASN A 33 -8.76 -12.11 -3.11
CA ASN A 33 -7.73 -13.06 -3.51
C ASN A 33 -6.93 -13.51 -2.27
N PRO A 34 -7.52 -14.33 -1.38
CA PRO A 34 -6.79 -14.82 -0.20
C PRO A 34 -5.68 -15.79 -0.62
N ARG A 35 -4.50 -15.72 0.02
CA ARG A 35 -3.46 -16.75 -0.15
C ARG A 35 -3.92 -18.03 0.55
N ALA A 36 -4.39 -19.02 -0.20
CA ALA A 36 -5.07 -20.20 0.36
C ALA A 36 -4.49 -21.52 -0.15
N GLY A 37 -3.16 -21.66 -0.07
CA GLY A 37 -2.48 -22.87 -0.55
C GLY A 37 -2.34 -22.95 -2.08
N ASP A 38 -2.61 -21.85 -2.78
CA ASP A 38 -2.55 -21.73 -4.24
C ASP A 38 -1.20 -22.15 -4.83
N PRO A 39 -1.14 -22.54 -6.11
CA PRO A 39 0.13 -22.75 -6.82
C PRO A 39 1.08 -21.54 -6.67
N ALA A 40 2.38 -21.80 -6.82
CA ALA A 40 3.36 -20.73 -6.88
C ALA A 40 3.03 -19.79 -8.06
N LEU A 41 2.91 -18.50 -7.78
CA LEU A 41 2.67 -17.48 -8.81
C LEU A 41 3.91 -17.29 -9.67
N THR A 42 3.71 -16.98 -10.94
CA THR A 42 4.77 -16.67 -11.91
C THR A 42 4.96 -15.15 -12.03
N GLN A 43 6.09 -14.74 -12.61
CA GLN A 43 6.32 -13.31 -12.88
C GLN A 43 5.33 -12.73 -13.89
N GLU A 44 4.94 -13.49 -14.91
CA GLU A 44 3.97 -13.04 -15.91
C GLU A 44 2.60 -12.79 -15.29
N GLU A 45 2.12 -13.71 -14.45
CA GLU A 45 0.83 -13.57 -13.75
C GLU A 45 0.79 -12.31 -12.89
N VAL A 46 1.82 -12.08 -12.07
CA VAL A 46 1.81 -10.93 -11.13
C VAL A 46 2.06 -9.58 -11.79
N LEU A 47 2.55 -9.57 -13.04
CA LEU A 47 2.74 -8.36 -13.84
C LEU A 47 1.54 -8.06 -14.75
N ASN A 48 0.57 -8.96 -14.83
CA ASN A 48 -0.68 -8.70 -15.52
C ASN A 48 -1.42 -7.52 -14.85
N GLN A 49 -1.93 -6.59 -15.66
CA GLN A 49 -2.64 -5.40 -15.17
C GLN A 49 -3.88 -5.73 -14.35
N ASP A 50 -4.52 -6.87 -14.62
CA ASP A 50 -5.72 -7.34 -13.91
C ASP A 50 -5.38 -8.23 -12.71
N PHE A 51 -4.10 -8.47 -12.42
CA PHE A 51 -3.69 -9.27 -11.28
C PHE A 51 -4.05 -8.57 -9.97
N ARG A 52 -4.89 -9.24 -9.16
CA ARG A 52 -5.24 -8.78 -7.81
C ARG A 52 -4.22 -9.35 -6.82
N GLN A 53 -3.51 -8.50 -6.10
CA GLN A 53 -2.52 -8.97 -5.13
C GLN A 53 -3.15 -9.88 -4.08
N GLN A 54 -2.36 -10.84 -3.62
CA GLN A 54 -2.80 -11.77 -2.58
C GLN A 54 -3.12 -11.02 -1.28
N SER A 55 -4.08 -11.57 -0.53
CA SER A 55 -4.55 -11.03 0.74
C SER A 55 -4.52 -12.05 1.86
N ALA A 56 -4.43 -11.58 3.11
CA ALA A 56 -4.41 -12.46 4.28
C ALA A 56 -5.82 -12.91 4.71
N VAL A 57 -6.83 -12.04 4.59
CA VAL A 57 -8.22 -12.31 4.98
C VAL A 57 -9.14 -12.30 3.76
N ASN A 58 -9.89 -13.40 3.58
CA ASN A 58 -10.85 -13.53 2.49
C ASN A 58 -12.07 -12.63 2.69
N ARG A 59 -12.43 -11.86 1.65
CA ARG A 59 -13.65 -11.06 1.54
C ARG A 59 -14.31 -11.27 0.18
N THR A 60 -15.62 -11.06 0.12
CA THR A 60 -16.40 -11.18 -1.12
C THR A 60 -16.53 -9.87 -1.91
N GLU A 61 -16.29 -8.72 -1.27
CA GLU A 61 -16.66 -7.40 -1.81
C GLU A 61 -15.46 -6.47 -2.12
N GLY A 62 -14.22 -6.97 -2.00
CA GLY A 62 -13.00 -6.17 -2.19
C GLY A 62 -12.22 -5.91 -0.91
N GLU A 63 -11.16 -5.12 -1.04
CA GLU A 63 -10.38 -4.58 0.07
C GLU A 63 -11.14 -3.48 0.81
N THR A 64 -10.79 -3.24 2.08
CA THR A 64 -11.29 -2.13 2.88
C THR A 64 -10.22 -1.09 3.15
N HIS A 65 -10.65 0.17 3.22
CA HIS A 65 -9.78 1.26 3.65
C HIS A 65 -9.06 0.99 4.97
N GLY A 66 -7.83 1.49 5.05
CA GLY A 66 -7.09 1.66 6.29
C GLY A 66 -7.63 2.79 7.16
N GLY A 67 -7.27 2.77 8.44
CA GLY A 67 -7.67 3.76 9.44
C GLY A 67 -6.47 4.48 10.07
N GLU A 68 -5.30 4.35 9.47
CA GLU A 68 -4.07 5.05 9.86
C GLU A 68 -4.09 6.52 9.47
N ASP A 69 -3.26 7.31 10.13
CA ASP A 69 -3.08 8.72 9.80
C ASP A 69 -2.52 8.87 8.37
N VAL A 70 -3.04 9.86 7.62
CA VAL A 70 -2.59 10.17 6.25
C VAL A 70 -1.72 11.42 6.20
N ALA A 71 -0.80 11.48 5.25
CA ALA A 71 0.06 12.64 5.07
C ALA A 71 -0.71 13.84 4.47
N LEU A 72 -0.45 15.03 5.00
CA LEU A 72 -0.89 16.30 4.44
C LEU A 72 0.33 17.14 4.03
N TYR A 73 0.36 17.58 2.78
CA TYR A 73 1.41 18.45 2.24
C TYR A 73 0.80 19.80 1.86
N ALA A 74 1.47 20.90 2.20
CA ALA A 74 0.97 22.24 1.89
C ALA A 74 2.08 23.18 1.39
N LYS A 75 1.67 24.15 0.55
CA LYS A 75 2.52 25.23 0.03
C LYS A 75 1.70 26.50 -0.13
N GLY A 76 2.27 27.64 0.23
CA GLY A 76 1.61 28.95 0.13
C GLY A 76 1.09 29.48 1.48
N PRO A 77 0.18 30.47 1.48
CA PRO A 77 -0.41 31.01 2.70
C PRO A 77 -1.04 29.91 3.56
N GLY A 78 -0.79 29.93 4.87
CA GLY A 78 -1.26 28.91 5.80
C GLY A 78 -0.43 27.62 5.84
N ALA A 79 0.49 27.37 4.90
CA ALA A 79 1.26 26.13 4.85
C ALA A 79 2.11 25.86 6.11
N THR A 80 2.58 26.90 6.80
CA THR A 80 3.31 26.75 8.07
C THR A 80 2.46 26.23 9.23
N LYS A 81 1.13 26.13 9.06
CA LYS A 81 0.20 25.49 10.00
C LYS A 81 0.03 23.99 9.74
N VAL A 82 0.44 23.50 8.58
CA VAL A 82 0.44 22.06 8.26
C VAL A 82 1.74 21.45 8.80
N HIS A 83 1.71 21.03 10.06
CA HIS A 83 2.83 20.36 10.71
C HIS A 83 2.36 19.47 11.87
N GLY A 84 3.15 18.45 12.22
CA GLY A 84 2.81 17.53 13.31
C GLY A 84 1.70 16.55 12.95
N VAL A 85 0.96 16.12 13.97
CA VAL A 85 -0.25 15.28 13.85
C VAL A 85 -1.43 16.16 14.23
N ILE A 86 -2.42 16.26 13.34
CA ILE A 86 -3.61 17.11 13.49
C ILE A 86 -4.86 16.30 13.14
N ASP A 87 -6.02 16.74 13.65
CA ASP A 87 -7.29 16.17 13.26
C ASP A 87 -7.62 16.53 11.79
N GLN A 88 -8.23 15.61 11.04
CA GLN A 88 -8.61 15.88 9.64
C GLN A 88 -9.53 17.10 9.49
N ALA A 89 -10.33 17.42 10.51
CA ALA A 89 -11.20 18.61 10.51
C ALA A 89 -10.40 19.93 10.52
N GLU A 90 -9.20 19.95 11.12
CA GLU A 90 -8.35 21.14 11.21
C GLU A 90 -7.85 21.61 9.83
N ILE A 91 -7.84 20.72 8.83
CA ILE A 91 -7.51 21.06 7.44
C ILE A 91 -8.44 22.17 6.93
N PHE A 92 -9.73 22.10 7.25
CA PHE A 92 -10.69 23.12 6.87
C PHE A 92 -10.37 24.46 7.53
N ASP A 93 -10.11 24.47 8.84
CA ASP A 93 -9.83 25.69 9.59
C ASP A 93 -8.55 26.38 9.10
N ILE A 94 -7.51 25.61 8.78
CA ILE A 94 -6.27 26.13 8.18
C ILE A 94 -6.56 26.81 6.84
N MET A 95 -7.37 26.18 5.98
CA MET A 95 -7.72 26.72 4.67
C MET A 95 -8.60 27.97 4.77
N ALA A 96 -9.60 27.94 5.65
CA ALA A 96 -10.51 29.05 5.91
C ALA A 96 -9.75 30.28 6.42
N ALA A 97 -8.87 30.09 7.39
CA ALA A 97 -7.99 31.15 7.91
C ALA A 97 -7.06 31.71 6.82
N ALA A 98 -6.51 30.87 5.94
CA ALA A 98 -5.65 31.32 4.84
C ALA A 98 -6.41 32.15 3.79
N LEU A 99 -7.70 31.86 3.60
CA LEU A 99 -8.60 32.56 2.66
C LEU A 99 -9.36 33.73 3.30
N SER A 100 -9.25 33.91 4.62
CA SER A 100 -10.02 34.89 5.40
C SER A 100 -11.54 34.72 5.24
N ILE A 101 -12.03 33.47 5.23
CA ILE A 101 -13.45 33.11 5.18
C ILE A 101 -13.87 32.31 6.40
#